data_AF-A0A3S3SL47-F1
#
_entry.id   AF-A0A3S3SL47-F1
#
_cell.length_a   1.000
_cell.length_b   1.000
_cell.length_c   1.000
_cell.angle_alpha   90.00
_cell.angle_beta   90.00
_cell.angle_gamma   90.00
#
_symmetry.space_group_name_H-M   'P 1'
#
loop_
_entity.id
_entity.type
_entity.pdbx_description
1 polymer ?
#
loop_
_entity_poly.entity_id
_entity_poly.type
_entity_poly.pdbx_seq_one_letter_code
_entity_poly.pdbx_strand_id
1 'polypeptide(L)'
;MSLGIVFFVLSTCLEIILSASCPPLWHGSEEKCYLINYTKATMEQNQELCHSLNASMLSIHSQTEFEFVKSLMNDSMLYWLGARKSEDDSKSFQWLDGSVFNFSLWHQGFPRSGKAHFCLGVAMNMDAWYEVYCNYNGYGQICQKSLHLINFNSSIQLNQITHNDYQSDVTLFDQELKAKHTKVDKTKTLKKSGHQNYEVVYNLKAKNFG
;
A
#
# COMPACT_ATOMS: atom_id res chain seq x y z
N MET A 1 38.60 -40.23 16.36
CA MET A 1 38.43 -38.78 16.55
C MET A 1 37.90 -38.17 15.25
N SER A 2 36.58 -38.00 15.07
CA SER A 2 35.98 -37.10 14.05
C SER A 2 34.45 -37.26 14.03
N LEU A 3 33.78 -36.81 15.08
CA LEU A 3 32.32 -36.52 15.01
C LEU A 3 31.98 -35.08 15.41
N GLY A 4 32.93 -34.33 15.99
CA GLY A 4 32.69 -32.97 16.50
C GLY A 4 32.73 -31.85 15.44
N ILE A 5 33.33 -32.06 14.27
CA ILE A 5 33.50 -31.00 13.25
C ILE A 5 32.23 -30.87 12.39
N VAL A 6 31.47 -31.94 12.20
CA VAL A 6 30.24 -31.91 11.37
C VAL A 6 29.10 -31.17 12.08
N PHE A 7 29.08 -31.16 13.41
CA PHE A 7 28.03 -30.47 14.19
C PHE A 7 28.18 -28.94 14.21
N PHE A 8 29.40 -28.40 14.11
CA PHE A 8 29.62 -26.95 14.14
C PHE A 8 29.30 -26.24 12.82
N VAL A 9 29.19 -26.96 11.70
CA VAL A 9 28.82 -26.37 10.40
C VAL A 9 27.31 -26.45 10.14
N LEU A 10 26.56 -27.24 10.91
CA LEU A 10 25.09 -27.27 10.87
C LEU A 10 24.44 -26.20 11.77
N SER A 11 25.24 -25.41 12.49
CA SER A 11 24.79 -24.30 13.35
C SER A 11 24.86 -22.92 12.68
N THR A 12 24.97 -22.85 11.36
CA THR A 12 24.31 -21.78 10.61
C THR A 12 23.00 -22.36 10.11
N CYS A 13 22.12 -22.64 11.07
CA CYS A 13 20.71 -22.90 10.80
C CYS A 13 20.16 -21.61 10.22
N LEU A 14 20.28 -21.50 8.90
CA LEU A 14 19.35 -20.89 7.98
C LEU A 14 18.35 -19.94 8.67
N GLU A 15 18.82 -18.78 9.10
CA GLU A 15 17.97 -17.60 9.14
C GLU A 15 17.72 -17.21 7.68
N ILE A 16 16.86 -17.97 6.99
CA ILE A 16 16.05 -17.36 5.96
C ILE A 16 15.15 -16.41 6.76
N ILE A 17 15.64 -15.20 6.95
CA ILE A 17 14.77 -14.05 7.15
C ILE A 17 13.83 -14.14 5.95
N LEU A 18 12.61 -14.61 6.16
CA LEU A 18 11.55 -14.46 5.20
C LEU A 18 11.32 -12.96 5.13
N SER A 19 12.11 -12.26 4.30
CA SER A 19 11.95 -10.85 4.09
C SER A 19 10.59 -10.72 3.42
N ALA A 20 9.58 -10.34 4.21
CA ALA A 20 8.28 -10.01 3.70
C ALA A 20 8.51 -8.86 2.70
N SER A 21 8.45 -9.18 1.41
CA SER A 21 8.64 -8.22 0.34
C SER A 21 7.28 -7.81 -0.19
N CYS A 22 7.20 -6.58 -0.68
CA CYS A 22 5.95 -6.09 -1.22
C CYS A 22 5.58 -6.80 -2.54
N PRO A 23 4.28 -7.01 -2.81
CA PRO A 23 3.84 -7.54 -4.09
C PRO A 23 4.33 -6.65 -5.25
N PRO A 24 4.38 -7.16 -6.49
CA PRO A 24 4.76 -6.35 -7.65
C PRO A 24 3.92 -5.07 -7.74
N LEU A 25 4.56 -3.95 -8.06
CA LEU A 25 3.95 -2.61 -8.17
C LEU A 25 3.62 -1.94 -6.83
N TRP A 26 3.84 -2.61 -5.69
CA TRP A 26 3.72 -1.99 -4.37
C TRP A 26 5.09 -1.49 -3.90
N HIS A 27 5.09 -0.37 -3.20
CA HIS A 27 6.27 0.25 -2.61
C HIS A 27 6.35 -0.06 -1.12
N GLY A 28 7.47 -0.62 -0.67
CA GLY A 28 7.64 -1.04 0.72
C GLY A 28 8.31 0.00 1.60
N SER A 29 7.75 0.19 2.78
CA SER A 29 8.44 0.67 3.99
C SER A 29 8.66 -0.52 4.93
N GLU A 30 9.38 -0.34 6.04
CA GLU A 30 9.78 -1.41 6.96
C GLU A 30 8.65 -2.38 7.36
N GLU A 31 7.41 -1.91 7.51
CA GLU A 31 6.27 -2.72 8.00
C GLU A 31 5.05 -2.74 7.07
N LYS A 32 5.06 -1.95 5.99
CA LYS A 32 3.88 -1.76 5.12
C LYS A 32 4.24 -1.63 3.66
N CYS A 33 3.34 -2.10 2.81
CA CYS A 33 3.36 -1.91 1.37
C CYS A 33 2.29 -0.92 0.94
N TYR A 34 2.60 -0.06 -0.02
CA TYR A 34 1.68 0.95 -0.54
C TYR A 34 1.54 0.87 -2.06
N LEU A 35 0.31 1.05 -2.55
CA LEU A 35 0.01 1.17 -3.96
C LEU A 35 -0.60 2.54 -4.23
N ILE A 36 0.02 3.31 -5.12
CA ILE A 36 -0.50 4.61 -5.58
C ILE A 36 -1.18 4.41 -6.93
N ASN A 37 -2.45 4.80 -7.02
CA ASN A 37 -3.19 4.84 -8.27
C ASN A 37 -3.67 6.28 -8.54
N TYR A 38 -3.22 6.83 -9.66
CA TYR A 38 -3.50 8.22 -10.07
C TYR A 38 -4.89 8.41 -10.66
N THR A 39 -5.70 7.35 -10.76
CA THR A 39 -7.09 7.46 -11.21
C THR A 39 -7.91 8.23 -10.18
N LYS A 40 -8.63 9.26 -10.64
CA LYS A 40 -9.55 10.02 -9.79
C LYS A 40 -10.74 9.14 -9.41
N ALA A 41 -11.09 9.16 -8.14
CA ALA A 41 -12.14 8.33 -7.58
C ALA A 41 -12.89 9.06 -6.47
N THR A 42 -14.05 8.54 -6.09
CA THR A 42 -14.67 8.79 -4.78
C THR A 42 -13.96 8.01 -3.68
N MET A 43 -14.27 8.31 -2.42
CA MET A 43 -13.73 7.56 -1.28
C MET A 43 -14.14 6.08 -1.33
N GLU A 44 -15.42 5.82 -1.65
CA GLU A 44 -15.98 4.47 -1.78
C GLU A 44 -15.28 3.66 -2.88
N GLN A 45 -15.05 4.27 -4.05
CA GLN A 45 -14.31 3.63 -5.14
C GLN A 45 -12.85 3.34 -4.78
N ASN A 46 -12.20 4.17 -3.96
CA ASN A 46 -10.88 3.84 -3.41
C ASN A 46 -10.95 2.65 -2.45
N GLN A 47 -11.95 2.62 -1.57
CA GLN A 47 -12.15 1.50 -0.65
C GLN A 47 -12.39 0.18 -1.39
N GLU A 48 -13.25 0.19 -2.41
CA GLU A 48 -13.52 -0.97 -3.26
C GLU A 48 -12.26 -1.50 -3.96
N LEU A 49 -11.45 -0.60 -4.53
CA LEU A 49 -10.17 -0.96 -5.13
C LEU A 49 -9.23 -1.62 -4.11
N CYS A 50 -9.10 -1.04 -2.92
CA CYS A 50 -8.21 -1.63 -1.91
C CYS A 50 -8.73 -3.00 -1.45
N HIS A 51 -10.04 -3.14 -1.26
CA HIS A 51 -10.63 -4.43 -0.91
C HIS A 51 -10.44 -5.49 -2.00
N SER A 52 -10.59 -5.15 -3.30
CA SER A 52 -10.37 -6.10 -4.40
C SER A 52 -8.92 -6.59 -4.45
N LEU A 53 -7.99 -5.82 -3.89
CA LEU A 53 -6.58 -6.14 -3.78
C LEU A 53 -6.20 -6.76 -2.44
N ASN A 54 -7.14 -7.20 -1.58
CA ASN A 54 -6.89 -7.68 -0.22
C ASN A 54 -6.05 -6.67 0.60
N ALA A 55 -6.40 -5.40 0.52
CA ALA A 55 -5.72 -4.27 1.12
C ALA A 55 -6.72 -3.33 1.81
N SER A 56 -6.22 -2.37 2.57
CA SER A 56 -7.02 -1.29 3.13
C SER A 56 -6.64 0.05 2.51
N MET A 57 -7.50 1.06 2.63
CA MET A 57 -7.10 2.44 2.33
C MET A 57 -6.01 2.90 3.29
N LEU A 58 -5.19 3.85 2.85
CA LEU A 58 -4.06 4.36 3.63
C LEU A 58 -4.45 4.91 5.02
N SER A 59 -3.79 4.42 6.06
CA SER A 59 -3.70 5.02 7.39
C SER A 59 -2.27 5.47 7.66
N ILE A 60 -2.11 6.61 8.33
CA ILE A 60 -0.79 7.19 8.63
C ILE A 60 -0.66 7.37 10.13
N HIS A 61 0.42 6.85 10.70
CA HIS A 61 0.69 6.83 12.14
C HIS A 61 1.98 7.53 12.55
N SER A 62 2.76 8.04 11.59
CA SER A 62 4.00 8.75 11.87
C SER A 62 4.37 9.74 10.77
N GLN A 63 5.24 10.69 11.13
CA GLN A 63 5.83 11.62 10.18
C GLN A 63 6.68 10.88 9.12
N THR A 64 7.44 9.87 9.53
CA THR A 64 8.27 9.06 8.63
C THR A 64 7.43 8.29 7.61
N GLU A 65 6.30 7.71 8.03
CA GLU A 65 5.36 7.06 7.12
C GLU A 65 4.76 8.06 6.13
N PHE A 66 4.34 9.25 6.61
CA PHE A 66 3.84 10.31 5.74
C PHE A 66 4.87 10.72 4.69
N GLU A 67 6.12 10.95 5.08
CA GLU A 67 7.20 11.34 4.17
C GLU A 67 7.51 10.26 3.13
N PHE A 68 7.47 8.99 3.54
CA PHE A 68 7.63 7.87 2.61
C PHE A 68 6.51 7.87 1.57
N VAL A 69 5.24 7.90 1.98
CA VAL A 69 4.10 7.92 1.06
C VAL A 69 4.11 9.17 0.18
N LYS A 70 4.42 10.33 0.76
CA LYS A 70 4.58 11.61 0.04
C LYS A 70 5.57 11.49 -1.12
N SER A 71 6.66 10.74 -0.95
CA SER A 71 7.66 10.55 -2.01
C SER A 71 7.13 9.78 -3.24
N LEU A 72 5.99 9.08 -3.10
CA LEU A 72 5.35 8.29 -4.16
C LEU A 72 4.22 9.06 -4.88
N MET A 73 3.83 10.23 -4.36
CA MET A 73 2.69 11.01 -4.85
C MET A 73 3.04 11.92 -6.02
N ASN A 74 2.03 12.26 -6.82
CA ASN A 74 2.09 13.37 -7.76
C ASN A 74 1.76 14.68 -7.01
N ASP A 75 2.67 15.65 -7.07
CA ASP A 75 2.59 16.95 -6.40
C ASP A 75 1.36 17.78 -6.79
N SER A 76 0.83 17.55 -7.99
CA SER A 76 -0.29 18.28 -8.58
C SER A 76 -1.65 17.65 -8.25
N MET A 77 -1.69 16.63 -7.37
CA MET A 77 -2.88 15.86 -7.03
C MET A 77 -3.08 15.74 -5.52
N LEU A 78 -4.36 15.62 -5.12
CA LEU A 78 -4.74 15.19 -3.79
C LEU A 78 -5.11 13.71 -3.83
N TYR A 79 -4.91 13.02 -2.71
CA TYR A 79 -5.16 11.60 -2.57
C TYR A 79 -6.05 11.31 -1.38
N TRP A 80 -6.91 10.32 -1.52
CA TRP A 80 -7.74 9.82 -0.45
C TRP A 80 -6.92 9.16 0.65
N LEU A 81 -7.28 9.48 1.89
CA LEU A 81 -6.89 8.75 3.08
C LEU A 81 -8.06 7.86 3.53
N GLY A 82 -7.74 6.77 4.22
CA GLY A 82 -8.69 5.84 4.80
C GLY A 82 -9.34 6.36 6.08
N ALA A 83 -9.51 7.67 6.26
CA ALA A 83 -10.13 8.24 7.44
C ALA A 83 -11.51 8.83 7.14
N ARG A 84 -12.45 8.63 8.06
CA ARG A 84 -13.78 9.24 8.04
C ARG A 84 -14.08 9.95 9.35
N LYS A 85 -14.85 11.02 9.29
CA LYS A 85 -15.33 11.74 10.47
C LYS A 85 -16.30 10.84 11.26
N SER A 86 -16.16 10.83 12.58
CA SER A 86 -17.07 10.08 13.45
C SER A 86 -18.45 10.73 13.49
N GLU A 87 -19.49 9.90 13.54
CA GLU A 87 -20.87 10.33 13.75
C GLU A 87 -21.12 10.74 15.21
N ASP A 88 -20.39 10.14 16.15
CA ASP A 88 -20.58 10.28 17.60
C ASP A 88 -19.82 11.49 18.16
N ASP A 89 -18.59 11.72 17.70
CA ASP A 89 -17.79 12.89 18.07
C ASP A 89 -17.42 13.71 16.83
N SER A 90 -18.06 14.88 16.76
CA SER A 90 -17.92 15.91 15.74
C SER A 90 -16.50 16.44 15.47
N LYS A 91 -15.52 16.16 16.33
CA LYS A 91 -14.11 16.54 16.12
C LYS A 91 -13.19 15.34 15.89
N SER A 92 -13.71 14.13 15.99
CA SER A 92 -12.91 12.91 15.86
C SER A 92 -13.01 12.31 14.46
N PHE A 93 -11.90 11.71 14.03
CA PHE A 93 -11.80 10.90 12.82
C PHE A 93 -11.35 9.51 13.20
N GLN A 94 -11.75 8.53 12.40
CA GLN A 94 -11.41 7.12 12.61
C GLN A 94 -10.88 6.56 11.31
N TRP A 95 -9.82 5.74 11.41
CA TRP A 95 -9.32 4.99 10.27
C TRP A 95 -10.26 3.82 9.95
N LEU A 96 -10.49 3.60 8.66
CA LEU A 96 -11.34 2.53 8.14
C LEU A 96 -10.72 1.14 8.31
N ASP A 97 -9.40 1.07 8.49
CA ASP A 97 -8.70 -0.18 8.80
C ASP A 97 -8.79 -0.56 10.30
N GLY A 98 -9.47 0.25 11.11
CA GLY A 98 -9.65 0.02 12.55
C GLY A 98 -8.44 0.39 13.43
N SER A 99 -7.37 0.91 12.83
CA SER A 99 -6.20 1.39 13.58
C SER A 99 -6.50 2.66 14.37
N VAL A 100 -5.64 2.95 15.36
CA VAL A 100 -5.81 4.14 16.21
C VAL A 100 -5.54 5.43 15.43
N PHE A 101 -6.41 6.42 15.59
CA PHE A 101 -6.20 7.75 15.02
C PHE A 101 -5.27 8.58 15.91
N ASN A 102 -3.96 8.35 15.78
CA ASN A 102 -2.91 8.90 16.66
C ASN A 102 -1.97 9.93 15.98
N PHE A 103 -2.14 10.17 14.68
CA PHE A 103 -1.31 11.09 13.91
C PHE A 103 -2.19 11.87 12.93
N SER A 104 -1.89 13.16 12.75
CA SER A 104 -2.59 13.98 11.76
C SER A 104 -1.76 15.20 11.36
N LEU A 105 -1.96 15.65 10.12
CA LEU A 105 -1.33 16.84 9.54
C LEU A 105 -2.40 17.79 8.98
N TRP A 106 -3.40 18.12 9.79
CA TRP A 106 -4.51 18.96 9.35
C TRP A 106 -4.04 20.31 8.82
N HIS A 107 -4.59 20.72 7.67
CA HIS A 107 -4.45 22.09 7.20
C HIS A 107 -5.09 23.04 8.20
N GLN A 108 -4.55 24.26 8.31
CA GLN A 108 -5.09 25.30 9.18
C GLN A 108 -6.61 25.46 8.98
N GLY A 109 -7.36 25.42 10.08
CA GLY A 109 -8.83 25.49 10.07
C GLY A 109 -9.56 24.15 9.98
N PHE A 110 -8.82 23.03 9.93
CA PHE A 110 -9.35 21.68 10.01
C PHE A 110 -8.84 20.93 11.25
N PRO A 111 -9.56 19.89 11.71
CA PRO A 111 -10.91 19.53 11.28
C PRO A 111 -11.94 20.57 11.76
N ARG A 112 -13.06 20.70 11.06
CA ARG A 112 -14.11 21.63 11.48
C ARG A 112 -14.92 21.02 12.60
N SER A 113 -15.27 21.81 13.61
CA SER A 113 -16.21 21.38 14.65
C SER A 113 -17.63 21.26 14.10
N GLY A 114 -18.37 20.24 14.52
CA GLY A 114 -19.79 20.05 14.17
C GLY A 114 -20.07 18.66 13.61
N LYS A 115 -21.26 18.12 13.89
CA LYS A 115 -21.67 16.83 13.35
C LYS A 115 -21.70 16.90 11.83
N ALA A 116 -21.22 15.85 11.19
CA ALA A 116 -21.29 15.72 9.75
C ALA A 116 -22.72 15.34 9.37
N HIS A 117 -23.48 16.23 8.72
CA HIS A 117 -24.76 15.86 8.10
C HIS A 117 -24.57 15.03 6.81
N PHE A 118 -23.33 14.93 6.34
CA PHE A 118 -22.90 14.25 5.12
C PHE A 118 -21.62 13.47 5.42
N CYS A 119 -21.32 12.44 4.63
CA CYS A 119 -20.05 11.73 4.78
C CYS A 119 -18.87 12.68 4.55
N LEU A 120 -17.99 12.78 5.53
CA LEU A 120 -16.74 13.54 5.46
C LEU A 120 -15.55 12.59 5.60
N GLY A 121 -14.75 12.52 4.55
CA GLY A 121 -13.50 11.79 4.49
C GLY A 121 -12.30 12.74 4.63
N VAL A 122 -11.11 12.18 4.43
CA VAL A 122 -9.86 12.94 4.46
C VAL A 122 -9.13 12.76 3.14
N ALA A 123 -8.66 13.87 2.58
CA ALA A 123 -7.73 13.86 1.46
C ALA A 123 -6.45 14.62 1.86
N MET A 124 -5.31 14.22 1.29
CA MET A 124 -4.04 14.88 1.54
C MET A 124 -3.35 15.32 0.26
N ASN A 125 -2.59 16.41 0.36
CA ASN A 125 -1.55 16.76 -0.60
C ASN A 125 -0.18 16.53 0.05
N MET A 126 0.86 17.13 -0.52
CA MET A 126 2.21 17.06 -0.01
C MET A 126 2.40 17.64 1.40
N ASP A 127 1.55 18.55 1.87
CA ASP A 127 1.85 19.35 3.06
C ASP A 127 0.80 19.22 4.16
N ALA A 128 -0.44 18.91 3.81
CA ALA A 128 -1.54 18.92 4.76
C ALA A 128 -2.71 18.01 4.37
N TRP A 129 -3.57 17.76 5.36
CA TRP A 129 -4.80 16.99 5.26
C TRP A 129 -6.01 17.91 5.29
N TYR A 130 -7.03 17.54 4.53
CA TYR A 130 -8.25 18.32 4.33
C TYR A 130 -9.47 17.45 4.61
N GLU A 131 -10.44 18.00 5.33
CA GLU A 131 -11.78 17.41 5.45
C GLU A 131 -12.54 17.66 4.15
N VAL A 132 -13.07 16.60 3.53
CA VAL A 132 -13.68 16.64 2.19
C VAL A 132 -14.91 15.75 2.13
N TYR A 133 -15.85 16.02 1.22
CA TYR A 133 -17.03 15.17 1.04
C TYR A 133 -16.66 13.83 0.38
N CYS A 134 -17.10 12.71 0.96
CA CYS A 134 -16.73 11.36 0.49
C CYS A 134 -17.13 11.07 -0.96
N ASN A 135 -18.18 11.73 -1.46
CA ASN A 135 -18.69 11.56 -2.82
C ASN A 135 -17.93 12.39 -3.88
N TYR A 136 -16.93 13.19 -3.48
CA TYR A 136 -16.15 13.96 -4.44
C TYR A 136 -15.32 13.03 -5.32
N ASN A 137 -15.57 13.03 -6.62
CA ASN A 137 -14.83 12.19 -7.57
C ASN A 137 -13.67 12.98 -8.20
N GLY A 138 -12.57 13.14 -7.47
CA GLY A 138 -11.47 13.96 -7.96
C GLY A 138 -10.09 13.73 -7.33
N TYR A 139 -9.98 12.81 -6.37
CA TYR A 139 -8.72 12.52 -5.69
C TYR A 139 -8.18 11.16 -6.11
N GLY A 140 -6.85 11.03 -6.11
CA GLY A 140 -6.16 9.78 -6.36
C GLY A 140 -6.41 8.76 -5.25
N GLN A 141 -6.04 7.53 -5.54
CA GLN A 141 -6.31 6.35 -4.72
C GLN A 141 -4.99 5.86 -4.10
N ILE A 142 -5.01 5.52 -2.81
CA ILE A 142 -3.88 4.89 -2.12
C ILE A 142 -4.40 3.71 -1.29
N CYS A 143 -3.78 2.56 -1.50
CA CYS A 143 -3.99 1.35 -0.73
C CYS A 143 -2.74 0.97 0.06
N GLN A 144 -2.92 0.28 1.18
CA GLN A 144 -1.87 -0.25 2.02
C GLN A 144 -2.09 -1.73 2.37
N LYS A 145 -0.99 -2.44 2.63
CA LYS A 145 -0.98 -3.79 3.21
C LYS A 145 0.06 -3.84 4.33
N SER A 146 -0.24 -4.51 5.43
CA SER A 146 0.76 -4.82 6.45
C SER A 146 1.66 -5.94 5.96
N LEU A 147 2.98 -5.75 6.10
CA LEU A 147 3.95 -6.82 6.00
C LEU A 147 3.83 -7.68 7.27
N HIS A 148 2.92 -8.65 7.29
CA HIS A 148 2.96 -9.66 8.35
C HIS A 148 4.26 -10.46 8.20
N LEU A 149 5.18 -10.27 9.15
CA LEU A 149 6.22 -11.26 9.40
C LEU A 149 5.50 -12.56 9.77
N ILE A 150 5.46 -13.51 8.83
CA ILE A 150 4.97 -14.84 9.13
C ILE A 150 5.97 -15.43 10.14
N ASN A 151 5.63 -15.41 11.42
CA ASN A 151 6.31 -16.22 12.42
C ASN A 151 6.01 -17.68 12.10
N PHE A 152 6.91 -18.32 11.32
CA PHE A 152 6.91 -19.77 11.14
C PHE A 152 7.37 -20.44 12.44
N ASN A 153 6.52 -20.45 13.47
CA ASN A 153 6.78 -21.21 14.69
C ASN A 153 5.50 -21.81 15.26
N SER A 154 4.92 -22.74 14.50
CA SER A 154 4.17 -23.88 15.03
C SER A 154 3.89 -24.85 13.90
N SER A 155 4.82 -25.80 13.67
CA SER A 155 4.59 -27.13 13.08
C SER A 155 3.50 -27.27 12.00
N ILE A 156 3.59 -26.53 10.90
CA ILE A 156 2.87 -26.87 9.67
C ILE A 156 3.91 -27.47 8.71
N GLN A 157 3.64 -28.69 8.24
CA GLN A 157 4.47 -29.35 7.23
C GLN A 157 4.60 -28.44 6.00
N LEU A 158 5.85 -28.21 5.58
CA LEU A 158 6.30 -27.27 4.56
C LEU A 158 5.88 -27.61 3.11
N ASN A 159 4.71 -28.21 2.89
CA ASN A 159 4.29 -28.75 1.59
C ASN A 159 3.07 -28.06 0.96
N GLN A 160 2.63 -26.88 1.41
CA GLN A 160 1.41 -26.26 0.84
C GLN A 160 1.46 -24.77 0.49
N ILE A 161 2.61 -24.08 0.52
CA ILE A 161 2.71 -22.78 -0.17
C ILE A 161 3.15 -23.07 -1.60
N THR A 162 2.20 -23.38 -2.47
CA THR A 162 2.48 -23.46 -3.90
C THR A 162 2.70 -22.06 -4.45
N HIS A 163 3.57 -21.94 -5.45
CA HIS A 163 3.88 -20.74 -6.24
C HIS A 163 2.63 -20.08 -6.91
N ASN A 164 1.43 -20.58 -6.62
CA ASN A 164 0.16 -20.22 -7.23
C ASN A 164 -0.53 -19.02 -6.57
N ASP A 165 -0.26 -18.72 -5.29
CA ASP A 165 -0.88 -17.56 -4.62
C ASP A 165 -0.28 -16.21 -5.07
N TYR A 166 0.96 -16.23 -5.53
CA TYR A 166 1.58 -15.09 -6.23
C TYR A 166 1.06 -14.94 -7.67
N GLN A 167 0.71 -16.06 -8.30
CA GLN A 167 0.25 -16.09 -9.68
C GLN A 167 -1.20 -15.62 -9.82
N SER A 168 -2.06 -15.87 -8.82
CA SER A 168 -3.46 -15.44 -8.80
C SER A 168 -3.60 -13.92 -8.74
N ASP A 169 -2.81 -13.24 -7.89
CA ASP A 169 -2.82 -11.77 -7.76
C ASP A 169 -2.31 -11.06 -9.03
N VAL A 170 -1.27 -11.61 -9.68
CA VAL A 170 -0.79 -11.10 -10.98
C VAL A 170 -1.82 -11.29 -12.08
N THR A 171 -2.54 -12.42 -12.06
CA THR A 171 -3.55 -12.74 -13.09
C THR A 171 -4.81 -11.88 -12.94
N LEU A 172 -5.23 -11.57 -11.71
CA LEU A 172 -6.37 -10.72 -11.42
C LEU A 172 -6.12 -9.27 -11.89
N PHE A 173 -4.92 -8.74 -11.63
CA PHE A 173 -4.52 -7.41 -12.09
C PHE A 173 -4.36 -7.32 -13.62
N ASP A 174 -3.80 -8.35 -14.27
CA ASP A 174 -3.74 -8.42 -15.74
C ASP A 174 -5.15 -8.51 -16.37
N GLN A 175 -6.14 -9.09 -15.68
CA GLN A 175 -7.55 -9.12 -16.13
C GLN A 175 -8.21 -7.75 -16.00
N GLU A 176 -8.01 -7.04 -14.88
CA GLU A 176 -8.51 -5.67 -14.69
C GLU A 176 -7.89 -4.65 -15.66
N LEU A 177 -6.59 -4.79 -15.98
CA LEU A 177 -5.91 -3.98 -16.99
C LEU A 177 -6.44 -4.24 -18.41
N LYS A 178 -6.75 -5.50 -18.74
CA LYS A 178 -7.38 -5.86 -20.03
C LYS A 178 -8.81 -5.33 -20.15
N ALA A 179 -9.56 -5.29 -19.05
CA ALA A 179 -10.92 -4.74 -19.00
C ALA A 179 -10.95 -3.22 -19.24
N LYS A 180 -9.86 -2.49 -18.97
CA LYS A 180 -9.76 -1.02 -19.13
C LYS A 180 -9.22 -0.53 -20.48
N HIS A 181 -9.24 -1.35 -21.55
CA HIS A 181 -8.83 -0.98 -22.93
C HIS A 181 -7.49 -0.23 -23.07
N THR A 182 -6.54 -0.41 -22.14
CA THR A 182 -5.24 0.27 -22.21
C THR A 182 -4.17 -0.72 -22.65
N LYS A 183 -3.65 -0.59 -23.88
CA LYS A 183 -2.44 -1.32 -24.31
C LYS A 183 -1.24 -0.72 -23.59
N VAL A 184 -0.66 -1.47 -22.66
CA VAL A 184 0.55 -1.07 -21.92
C VAL A 184 1.78 -1.70 -22.57
N ASP A 185 2.75 -0.87 -22.98
CA ASP A 185 4.03 -1.33 -23.54
C ASP A 185 4.96 -1.75 -22.37
N LYS A 186 5.18 -3.06 -22.20
CA LYS A 186 6.06 -3.60 -21.14
C LYS A 186 7.51 -3.54 -21.64
N THR A 187 8.29 -2.56 -21.19
CA THR A 187 9.75 -2.52 -21.46
C THR A 187 10.54 -2.91 -20.21
N LYS A 188 11.31 -3.99 -20.32
CA LYS A 188 12.19 -4.50 -19.26
C LYS A 188 13.50 -3.73 -19.30
N THR A 189 13.86 -3.03 -18.24
CA THR A 189 15.16 -2.37 -18.13
C THR A 189 15.84 -2.82 -16.85
N LEU A 190 17.07 -3.32 -16.97
CA LEU A 190 17.91 -3.65 -15.83
C LEU A 190 18.58 -2.36 -15.35
N LYS A 191 18.26 -1.92 -14.13
CA LYS A 191 18.98 -0.83 -13.48
C LYS A 191 19.91 -1.40 -12.42
N LYS A 192 21.16 -0.95 -12.43
CA LYS A 192 22.17 -1.33 -11.45
C LYS A 192 21.97 -0.46 -10.20
N SER A 193 21.56 -1.06 -9.09
CA SER A 193 21.54 -0.41 -7.79
C SER A 193 22.95 -0.42 -7.18
N GLY A 194 23.29 0.60 -6.40
CA GLY A 194 24.64 0.90 -5.88
C GLY A 194 25.28 -0.17 -4.97
N HIS A 195 24.65 -1.31 -4.77
CA HIS A 195 25.19 -2.47 -4.07
C HIS A 195 24.90 -3.74 -4.87
N GLN A 196 25.70 -4.04 -5.91
CA GLN A 196 25.78 -5.27 -6.72
C GLN A 196 24.48 -6.03 -7.12
N ASN A 197 23.29 -5.50 -6.87
CA ASN A 197 22.00 -6.09 -7.16
C ASN A 197 21.36 -5.38 -8.35
N TYR A 198 20.78 -6.19 -9.24
CA TYR A 198 20.02 -5.73 -10.38
C TYR A 198 18.55 -5.61 -9.98
N GLU A 199 17.96 -4.44 -10.19
CA GLU A 199 16.53 -4.26 -10.03
C GLU A 199 15.84 -4.41 -11.39
N VAL A 200 14.79 -5.24 -11.45
CA VAL A 200 13.95 -5.38 -12.64
C VAL A 200 12.87 -4.30 -12.58
N VAL A 201 13.07 -3.23 -13.33
CA VAL A 201 12.10 -2.13 -13.39
C VAL A 201 11.17 -2.35 -14.58
N TYR A 202 9.88 -2.46 -14.30
CA TYR A 202 8.82 -2.49 -15.32
C TYR A 202 8.37 -1.05 -15.60
N ASN A 203 8.71 -0.52 -16.77
CA ASN A 203 8.20 0.77 -17.20
C ASN A 203 6.87 0.55 -17.92
N LEU A 204 5.77 1.06 -17.35
CA LEU A 204 4.46 1.04 -17.98
C LEU A 204 4.24 2.39 -18.67
N LYS A 205 4.27 2.41 -20.01
CA LYS A 205 3.81 3.57 -20.79
C LYS A 205 2.40 3.28 -21.31
N ALA A 206 1.43 4.10 -20.89
CA ALA A 206 0.11 4.09 -21.51
C ALA A 206 0.21 4.67 -22.93
N LYS A 207 -0.25 3.93 -23.94
CA LYS A 207 -0.48 4.46 -25.28
C LYS A 207 -1.94 4.89 -25.40
N ASN A 208 -2.20 6.17 -25.52
CA ASN A 208 -3.49 6.66 -26.00
C ASN A 208 -3.54 6.41 -27.50
N PHE A 209 -4.44 5.52 -27.96
CA PHE A 209 -4.83 5.47 -29.36
C PHE A 209 -6.03 6.40 -29.51
N GLY A 210 -5.88 7.44 -30.33
CA GLY A 210 -6.98 8.30 -30.77
C GLY A 210 -7.88 7.62 -31.79
#